data_AF-A0A7C1CAR5-F1
#
_entry.id   AF-A0A7C1CAR5-F1
#
_cell.length_a   1.000
_cell.length_b   1.000
_cell.length_c   1.000
_cell.angle_alpha   90.00
_cell.angle_beta   90.00
_cell.angle_gamma   90.00
#
_symmetry.space_group_name_H-M   'P 1'
#
loop_
_entity.id
_entity.type
_entity.pdbx_description
1 polymer ?
#
loop_
_entity_poly.entity_id
_entity_poly.type
_entity_poly.pdbx_seq_one_letter_code
_entity_poly.pdbx_strand_id
1 'polypeptide(L)'
;GGFTAFIPWTFQPGNTELGSKGQVEGAGFSPVGPATALDYLRVLALSRVCLDNFANIQASWVTQGLKVAQVALRFGANDFGSTMLEENVVKAAGVCYRVSKDDIINAIRSSGFIPAQRDTCYNMLRYYK
;
A
#
# COMPACT_ATOMS: atom_id res chain seq x y z
N GLY A 1 4.68 0.34 -23.34
CA GLY A 1 4.93 -0.99 -22.75
C GLY A 1 6.00 -0.85 -21.68
N GLY A 2 5.97 -1.68 -20.63
CA GLY A 2 6.87 -1.59 -19.47
C GLY A 2 6.11 -1.70 -18.14
N PHE A 3 6.83 -1.73 -17.03
CA PHE A 3 6.23 -1.66 -15.70
C PHE A 3 5.80 -0.22 -15.38
N THR A 4 4.53 -0.04 -14.99
CA THR A 4 4.00 1.30 -14.66
C THR A 4 4.12 1.61 -13.17
N ALA A 5 4.17 0.59 -12.32
CA ALA A 5 4.24 0.75 -10.86
C ALA A 5 4.80 -0.49 -10.17
N PHE A 6 5.36 -0.28 -8.98
CA PHE A 6 5.68 -1.33 -8.02
C PHE A 6 4.77 -1.20 -6.79
N ILE A 7 4.31 -2.34 -6.26
CA ILE A 7 3.36 -2.39 -5.14
C ILE A 7 3.84 -3.44 -4.13
N PRO A 8 4.46 -3.06 -3.01
CA PRO A 8 4.79 -4.00 -1.96
C PRO A 8 3.54 -4.38 -1.17
N TRP A 9 3.36 -5.68 -0.92
CA TRP A 9 2.27 -6.21 -0.09
C TRP A 9 2.88 -6.99 1.07
N THR A 10 2.40 -6.72 2.28
CA THR A 10 2.70 -7.62 3.39
C THR A 10 1.85 -8.87 3.28
N PHE A 11 2.44 -10.01 3.60
CA PHE A 11 1.71 -11.25 3.72
C PHE A 11 0.61 -11.14 4.79
N GLN A 12 -0.60 -11.59 4.45
CA GLN A 12 -1.76 -11.61 5.35
C GLN A 12 -2.03 -13.07 5.75
N PRO A 13 -1.67 -13.48 6.99
CA PRO A 13 -1.68 -14.89 7.36
C PRO A 13 -3.07 -15.44 7.71
N GLY A 14 -4.04 -14.58 8.02
CA GLY A 14 -5.37 -14.99 8.45
C GLY A 14 -6.04 -15.90 7.41
N ASN A 15 -6.69 -16.98 7.89
CA ASN A 15 -7.38 -17.96 7.04
C ASN A 15 -6.53 -18.56 5.90
N THR A 16 -5.19 -18.57 6.04
CA THR A 16 -4.28 -19.23 5.09
C THR A 16 -3.67 -20.49 5.70
N GLU A 17 -3.27 -21.45 4.86
CA GLU A 17 -2.57 -22.65 5.32
C GLU A 17 -1.22 -22.34 5.98
N LEU A 18 -0.49 -21.35 5.48
CA LEU A 18 0.79 -20.92 6.05
C LEU A 18 0.58 -20.30 7.43
N GLY A 19 -0.48 -19.50 7.58
CA GLY A 19 -0.89 -18.95 8.87
C GLY A 19 -1.28 -20.04 9.88
N SER A 20 -2.08 -21.04 9.46
CA SER A 20 -2.53 -22.12 10.36
C SER A 20 -1.40 -23.05 10.79
N LYS A 21 -0.35 -23.21 9.97
CA LYS A 21 0.87 -23.97 10.31
C LYS A 21 1.87 -23.18 11.17
N GLY A 22 1.56 -21.94 11.55
CA GLY A 22 2.48 -21.06 12.29
C GLY A 22 3.70 -20.63 11.48
N GLN A 23 3.69 -20.83 10.15
CA GLN A 23 4.80 -20.52 9.25
C GLN A 23 4.77 -19.04 8.83
N VAL A 24 4.68 -18.15 9.82
CA VAL A 24 4.65 -16.69 9.67
C VAL A 24 5.90 -16.03 10.24
N GLU A 25 6.75 -16.80 10.91
CA GLU A 25 8.03 -16.34 11.43
C GLU A 25 8.94 -15.90 10.28
N GLY A 26 9.55 -14.71 10.40
CA GLY A 26 10.40 -14.14 9.36
C GLY A 26 9.64 -13.53 8.17
N ALA A 27 8.31 -13.38 8.24
CA ALA A 27 7.56 -12.61 7.26
C ALA A 27 7.81 -11.10 7.47
N GLY A 28 9.00 -10.62 7.11
CA GLY A 28 9.44 -9.23 7.28
C GLY A 28 10.76 -9.12 8.05
N PHE A 29 11.05 -7.96 8.63
CA PHE A 29 12.22 -7.79 9.51
C PHE A 29 11.93 -8.18 10.97
N SER A 30 10.69 -8.59 11.29
CA SER A 30 10.34 -9.12 12.61
C SER A 30 10.75 -10.60 12.72
N PRO A 31 11.57 -10.98 13.72
CA PRO A 31 11.94 -12.38 13.94
C PRO A 31 10.78 -13.23 14.45
N VAL A 32 9.68 -12.60 14.89
CA VAL A 32 8.52 -13.29 15.47
C VAL A 32 7.24 -12.70 14.87
N GLY A 33 6.45 -13.51 14.17
CA GLY A 33 5.13 -13.15 13.66
C GLY A 33 5.10 -12.33 12.34
N PRO A 34 3.90 -11.89 11.92
CA PRO A 34 3.68 -11.22 10.64
C PRO A 34 4.34 -9.83 10.56
N ALA A 35 4.55 -9.34 9.34
CA ALA A 35 5.12 -8.03 9.06
C ALA A 35 4.36 -6.91 9.78
N THR A 36 5.09 -6.04 10.47
CA THR A 36 4.55 -4.83 11.07
C THR A 36 4.39 -3.72 10.04
N ALA A 37 3.65 -2.66 10.38
CA ALA A 37 3.59 -1.45 9.56
C ALA A 37 4.99 -0.82 9.34
N LEU A 38 5.90 -0.94 10.32
CA LEU A 38 7.27 -0.46 10.19
C LEU A 38 8.06 -1.29 9.18
N ASP A 39 7.89 -2.61 9.17
CA ASP A 39 8.52 -3.50 8.19
C ASP A 39 8.07 -3.16 6.78
N TYR A 40 6.76 -2.95 6.60
CA TYR A 40 6.19 -2.47 5.35
C TYR A 40 6.81 -1.15 4.89
N LEU A 41 6.87 -0.14 5.77
CA LEU A 41 7.42 1.18 5.44
C LEU A 41 8.92 1.11 5.09
N ARG A 42 9.68 0.21 5.74
CA ARG A 42 11.09 -0.05 5.39
C ARG A 42 11.23 -0.64 3.99
N VAL A 43 10.42 -1.65 3.66
CA VAL A 43 10.42 -2.24 2.31
C VAL A 43 10.04 -1.19 1.27
N LEU A 44 9.00 -0.39 1.53
CA LEU A 44 8.55 0.67 0.63
C LEU A 44 9.64 1.71 0.37
N ALA A 45 10.32 2.18 1.41
CA ALA A 45 11.42 3.14 1.28
C ALA A 45 12.62 2.53 0.54
N LEU A 46 12.95 1.27 0.84
CA LEU A 46 14.00 0.55 0.13
C LEU A 46 13.66 0.41 -1.36
N SER A 47 12.42 0.07 -1.70
CA SER A 47 11.94 0.02 -3.08
C SER A 47 12.11 1.35 -3.80
N ARG A 48 11.85 2.49 -3.15
CA ARG A 48 12.09 3.81 -3.75
C ARG A 48 13.57 4.08 -4.06
N VAL A 49 14.47 3.56 -3.25
CA VAL A 49 15.92 3.74 -3.44
C VAL A 49 16.46 2.75 -4.48
N CYS A 50 16.04 1.49 -4.44
CA CYS A 50 16.60 0.41 -5.25
C CYS A 50 15.96 0.28 -6.63
N LEU A 51 14.67 0.62 -6.79
CA LEU A 51 13.94 0.49 -8.06
C LEU A 51 13.95 1.82 -8.82
N ASP A 52 15.14 2.24 -9.25
CA ASP A 52 15.36 3.51 -9.96
C ASP A 52 14.63 3.61 -11.32
N ASN A 53 14.20 2.48 -11.87
CA ASN A 53 13.45 2.35 -13.11
C ASN A 53 11.92 2.28 -12.92
N PHE A 54 11.41 2.45 -11.70
CA PHE A 54 9.97 2.54 -11.42
C PHE A 54 9.57 3.96 -11.03
N ALA A 55 8.85 4.63 -11.92
CA ALA A 55 8.31 5.96 -11.64
C ALA A 55 7.35 5.94 -10.43
N ASN A 56 6.46 4.94 -10.39
CA ASN A 56 5.39 4.88 -9.40
C ASN A 56 5.58 3.76 -8.38
N ILE A 57 5.43 4.12 -7.11
CA ILE A 57 5.38 3.19 -6.00
C ILE A 57 4.06 3.41 -5.29
N GLN A 58 3.24 2.38 -5.25
CA GLN A 58 1.89 2.45 -4.71
C GLN A 58 1.87 2.00 -3.24
N ALA A 59 1.20 2.79 -2.40
CA ALA A 59 0.87 2.40 -1.04
C ALA A 59 -0.22 1.31 -1.04
N SER A 60 -0.05 0.29 -0.19
CA SER A 60 -0.99 -0.82 -0.07
C SER A 60 -2.01 -0.60 1.06
N TRP A 61 -2.88 0.41 0.94
CA TRP A 61 -3.89 0.70 1.98
C TRP A 61 -4.84 -0.49 2.23
N VAL A 62 -5.03 -1.37 1.25
CA VAL A 62 -5.85 -2.58 1.38
C VAL A 62 -5.29 -3.58 2.39
N THR A 63 -3.97 -3.59 2.59
CA THR A 63 -3.30 -4.45 3.57
C THR A 63 -2.89 -3.69 4.83
N GLN A 64 -2.57 -2.40 4.71
CA GLN A 64 -2.01 -1.59 5.79
C GLN A 64 -3.00 -0.63 6.47
N GLY A 65 -4.14 -0.37 5.83
CA GLY A 65 -5.10 0.63 6.25
C GLY A 65 -4.70 2.08 5.89
N LEU A 66 -5.65 2.99 6.07
CA LEU A 66 -5.54 4.40 5.67
C LEU A 66 -4.37 5.14 6.35
N LYS A 67 -4.20 4.95 7.67
CA LYS A 67 -3.18 5.66 8.45
C LYS A 67 -1.76 5.31 8.01
N VAL A 68 -1.49 4.05 7.74
CA VAL A 68 -0.16 3.62 7.27
C VAL A 68 0.06 4.08 5.83
N ALA A 69 -0.97 4.02 4.97
CA ALA A 69 -0.88 4.55 3.60
C ALA A 69 -0.64 6.07 3.56
N GLN A 70 -1.19 6.81 4.53
CA GLN A 70 -0.89 8.23 4.72
C GLN A 70 0.59 8.46 5.01
N VAL A 71 1.16 7.72 5.98
CA VAL A 71 2.59 7.80 6.32
C VAL A 71 3.47 7.36 5.14
N ALA A 72 3.03 6.35 4.38
CA ALA A 72 3.75 5.81 3.23
C ALA A 72 4.12 6.86 2.17
N LEU A 73 3.34 7.94 2.04
CA LEU A 73 3.65 9.08 1.15
C LEU A 73 4.99 9.74 1.47
N ARG A 74 5.40 9.71 2.75
CA ARG A 74 6.70 10.21 3.21
C ARG A 74 7.82 9.16 3.16
N PHE A 75 7.49 7.93 2.80
CA PHE A 75 8.41 6.79 2.67
C PHE A 75 8.56 6.34 1.21
N GLY A 76 8.29 7.23 0.25
CA GLY A 76 8.58 7.01 -1.17
C GLY A 76 7.39 6.60 -2.03
N ALA A 77 6.20 6.38 -1.45
CA ALA A 77 4.98 6.21 -2.24
C ALA A 77 4.57 7.54 -2.88
N ASN A 78 4.23 7.51 -4.15
CA ASN A 78 3.62 8.63 -4.89
C ASN A 78 2.24 8.26 -5.45
N ASP A 79 1.78 7.04 -5.20
CA ASP A 79 0.47 6.57 -5.59
C ASP A 79 -0.25 6.00 -4.35
N PHE A 80 -1.42 6.54 -4.03
CA PHE A 80 -2.21 6.05 -2.91
C PHE A 80 -2.97 4.77 -3.29
N GLY A 81 -3.11 4.45 -4.57
CA GLY A 81 -3.92 3.35 -5.08
C GLY A 81 -5.37 3.74 -5.36
N SER A 82 -6.08 2.87 -6.07
CA SER A 82 -7.48 3.10 -6.47
C SER A 82 -8.45 2.94 -5.30
N THR A 83 -9.63 3.58 -5.40
CA THR A 83 -10.78 3.25 -4.55
C THR A 83 -11.36 1.90 -5.00
N MET A 84 -11.34 0.89 -4.13
CA MET A 84 -11.93 -0.40 -4.45
C MET A 84 -13.42 -0.41 -4.07
N LEU A 85 -14.28 -0.79 -5.03
CA LEU A 85 -15.71 -1.00 -4.78
C LEU A 85 -15.95 -2.27 -3.96
N GLU A 86 -15.22 -3.34 -4.28
CA GLU A 86 -15.17 -4.59 -3.53
C GLU A 86 -13.77 -5.18 -3.59
N GLU A 87 -13.21 -5.57 -2.45
CA GLU A 87 -11.95 -6.30 -2.37
C GLU A 87 -12.20 -7.61 -1.61
N ASN A 88 -12.26 -8.72 -2.34
CA ASN A 88 -12.67 -10.01 -1.79
C ASN A 88 -11.47 -10.89 -1.40
N VAL A 89 -10.28 -10.64 -1.95
CA VAL A 89 -9.09 -11.48 -1.71
C VAL A 89 -8.50 -11.20 -0.34
N VAL A 90 -8.18 -9.94 -0.05
CA VAL A 90 -7.62 -9.55 1.27
C VAL A 90 -8.66 -9.79 2.39
N LYS A 91 -9.94 -9.62 2.07
CA LYS A 91 -11.06 -9.93 2.97
C LYS A 91 -11.16 -11.41 3.30
N ALA A 92 -10.90 -12.30 2.35
CA ALA A 92 -10.84 -13.74 2.60
C ALA A 92 -9.74 -14.10 3.61
N ALA A 93 -8.62 -13.36 3.58
CA ALA A 93 -7.54 -13.48 4.57
C ALA A 93 -7.83 -12.79 5.92
N GLY A 94 -9.06 -12.29 6.15
CA GLY A 94 -9.49 -11.69 7.41
C GLY A 94 -9.17 -10.21 7.58
N VAL A 95 -8.62 -9.54 6.56
CA VAL A 95 -8.30 -8.11 6.61
C VAL A 95 -9.29 -7.32 5.74
N CYS A 96 -9.91 -6.31 6.32
CA CYS A 96 -10.90 -5.50 5.63
C CYS A 96 -10.72 -4.02 5.99
N TYR A 97 -10.23 -3.23 5.03
CA TYR A 97 -10.23 -1.78 5.10
C TYR A 97 -11.17 -1.24 4.03
N ARG A 98 -11.88 -0.16 4.36
CA ARG A 98 -12.67 0.62 3.41
C ARG A 98 -12.20 2.06 3.49
N VAL A 99 -11.80 2.60 2.34
CA VAL A 99 -11.30 3.96 2.23
C VAL A 99 -12.07 4.63 1.10
N SER A 100 -12.80 5.69 1.43
CA SER A 100 -13.52 6.48 0.45
C SER A 100 -12.55 7.36 -0.35
N LYS A 101 -13.00 7.87 -1.49
CA LYS A 101 -12.25 8.87 -2.27
C LYS A 101 -11.88 10.09 -1.42
N ASP A 102 -12.80 10.56 -0.58
CA ASP A 102 -12.59 11.75 0.24
C ASP A 102 -11.59 11.49 1.37
N ASP A 103 -11.56 10.27 1.92
CA ASP A 103 -10.52 9.85 2.86
C ASP A 103 -9.12 9.89 2.22
N ILE A 104 -8.98 9.41 0.98
CA ILE A 104 -7.71 9.47 0.22
C ILE A 104 -7.29 10.92 0.00
N ILE A 105 -8.20 11.76 -0.48
CA ILE A 105 -7.93 13.18 -0.74
C ILE A 105 -7.46 13.88 0.54
N ASN A 106 -8.15 13.65 1.65
CA ASN A 106 -7.83 14.25 2.94
C ASN A 106 -6.50 13.72 3.49
N ALA A 107 -6.22 12.42 3.37
CA ALA A 107 -4.96 11.82 3.78
C ALA A 107 -3.76 12.39 3.01
N ILE A 108 -3.87 12.52 1.68
CA ILE A 108 -2.82 13.11 0.84
C ILE A 108 -2.60 14.58 1.23
N ARG A 109 -3.68 15.36 1.32
CA ARG A 109 -3.60 16.80 1.65
C ARG A 109 -3.02 17.05 3.04
N SER A 110 -3.50 16.33 4.06
CA SER A 110 -2.98 16.46 5.43
C SER A 110 -1.53 16.02 5.57
N SER A 111 -1.03 15.21 4.62
CA SER A 111 0.39 14.83 4.55
C SER A 111 1.27 15.87 3.85
N GLY A 112 0.69 16.98 3.38
CA GLY A 112 1.40 18.08 2.69
C GLY A 112 1.66 17.84 1.21
N PHE A 113 0.91 16.93 0.58
CA PHE A 113 1.00 16.63 -0.86
C PHE A 113 -0.26 17.11 -1.61
N ILE A 114 -0.19 17.16 -2.93
CA ILE A 114 -1.31 17.57 -3.80
C ILE A 114 -2.07 16.31 -4.23
N PRO A 115 -3.33 16.10 -3.79
CA PRO A 115 -4.12 14.97 -4.22
C PRO A 115 -4.50 15.12 -5.69
N ALA A 116 -4.42 14.02 -6.44
CA ALA A 116 -4.78 14.04 -7.84
C ALA A 116 -5.29 12.67 -8.32
N GLN A 117 -6.25 12.71 -9.23
CA GLN A 117 -6.84 11.54 -9.87
C GLN A 117 -6.08 11.22 -11.16
N ARG A 118 -5.68 9.96 -11.30
CA ARG A 118 -5.00 9.41 -12.47
C ARG A 118 -5.86 8.34 -13.15
N ASP A 119 -5.58 8.05 -14.41
CA ASP A 119 -6.03 6.82 -15.07
C ASP A 119 -5.07 5.64 -14.78
N THR A 120 -5.32 4.49 -15.41
CA THR A 120 -4.48 3.28 -15.29
C THR A 120 -3.09 3.43 -15.92
N CYS A 121 -2.94 4.37 -16.86
CA CYS A 121 -1.70 4.73 -17.53
C CYS A 121 -0.93 5.86 -16.82
N TYR A 122 -1.39 6.28 -15.62
CA TYR A 122 -0.83 7.39 -14.85
C TYR A 122 -0.96 8.78 -15.51
N ASN A 123 -1.87 8.94 -16.48
CA ASN A 123 -2.21 10.27 -16.96
C ASN A 123 -3.05 10.99 -15.92
N MET A 124 -2.69 12.25 -15.66
CA MET A 124 -3.39 13.07 -14.67
C MET A 124 -4.71 13.59 -15.23
N LEU A 125 -5.82 13.16 -14.63
CA LEU A 125 -7.17 13.55 -15.04
C LEU A 125 -7.64 14.81 -14.31
N ARG A 126 -7.33 14.90 -13.01
CA ARG A 126 -7.81 15.99 -12.16
C ARG A 126 -6.91 16.20 -10.94
N TYR A 127 -6.63 17.45 -10.61
CA TYR A 127 -6.03 17.84 -9.33
C TYR A 127 -7.12 18.32 -8.37
N TYR A 128 -7.02 17.92 -7.10
CA TYR A 128 -7.89 18.40 -6.04
C TYR A 128 -7.17 19.51 -5.29
N LYS A 129 -7.50 20.77 -5.61
CA LYS A 129 -7.03 21.95 -4.88
C LYS A 129 -7.75 22.01 -3.53
#